data_AF-A0AAV8ESH0-F1
#
_entry.id   AF-A0AAV8ESH0-F1
#
_cell.length_a   1.000
_cell.length_b   1.000
_cell.length_c   1.000
_cell.angle_alpha   90.00
_cell.angle_beta   90.00
_cell.angle_gamma   90.00
#
_symmetry.space_group_name_H-M   'P 1'
#
loop_
_entity.id
_entity.type
_entity.pdbx_description
1 polymer ?
#
loop_
_entity_poly.entity_id
_entity_poly.type
_entity_poly.pdbx_seq_one_letter_code
_entity_poly.pdbx_strand_id
1 'polypeptide(L)'
;MAFRVAGASEYLAITGWKIDDIKLAKKAWILPGQKCARFDISPVNYTFEVQAMSAEKLPFILPAVFTIGPRTDDMGALLKYAKLISPHDKLSNHVNELVQGVIEGETRVLAASMTMEQIFKGTKEFKQSVFENVQLELNQFGLIIYNANVKQLVDVRGHEYFSYLGQKTQQEAANQAKIDVSEAKMKGEMGAK
;
A
#
# COMPACT_ATOMS: atom_id res chain seq x y z
N MET A 1 37.54 -20.87 -5.75
CA MET A 1 36.26 -20.67 -6.46
C MET A 1 35.20 -21.40 -5.66
N ALA A 2 34.07 -20.77 -5.34
CA ALA A 2 33.02 -21.39 -4.52
C ALA A 2 31.70 -21.41 -5.30
N PHE A 3 31.04 -22.56 -5.37
CA PHE A 3 29.70 -22.64 -5.94
C PHE A 3 28.68 -22.26 -4.87
N ARG A 4 27.83 -21.27 -5.17
CA ARG A 4 26.75 -20.85 -4.27
C ARG A 4 25.41 -21.03 -4.95
N VAL A 5 24.44 -21.46 -4.16
CA VAL A 5 23.03 -21.61 -4.54
C VAL A 5 22.21 -20.76 -3.55
N ALA A 6 21.19 -20.09 -4.07
CA ALA A 6 20.19 -19.36 -3.29
C ALA A 6 18.99 -20.27 -2.97
N GLY A 7 18.29 -19.98 -1.87
CA GLY A 7 17.02 -20.60 -1.55
C GLY A 7 15.91 -20.31 -2.57
N ALA A 8 14.76 -20.96 -2.41
CA ALA A 8 13.62 -20.81 -3.32
C ALA A 8 13.18 -19.35 -3.46
N SER A 9 13.07 -18.63 -2.34
CA SER A 9 12.70 -17.22 -2.26
C SER A 9 13.90 -16.26 -2.20
N GLU A 10 15.09 -16.69 -2.59
CA GLU A 10 16.29 -15.84 -2.51
C GLU A 10 16.95 -15.69 -3.89
N TYR A 11 17.69 -14.59 -4.08
CA TYR A 11 18.57 -14.41 -5.23
C TYR A 11 20.00 -14.06 -4.77
N LEU A 12 20.99 -14.45 -5.57
CA LEU A 12 22.37 -14.04 -5.40
C LEU A 12 22.60 -12.76 -6.19
N ALA A 13 23.01 -11.68 -5.51
CA ALA A 13 23.60 -10.50 -6.12
C ALA A 13 25.11 -10.66 -6.15
N ILE A 14 25.69 -10.68 -7.35
CA ILE A 14 27.12 -10.93 -7.56
C ILE A 14 27.74 -9.69 -8.21
N THR A 15 28.83 -9.20 -7.63
CA THR A 15 29.60 -8.04 -8.11
C THR A 15 31.09 -8.36 -8.13
N GLY A 16 31.90 -7.54 -8.79
CA GLY A 16 33.36 -7.66 -8.79
C GLY A 16 33.94 -8.06 -10.14
N TRP A 17 35.05 -8.80 -10.15
CA TRP A 17 35.84 -9.03 -11.38
C TRP A 17 34.97 -9.51 -12.55
N LYS A 18 34.99 -8.73 -13.63
CA LYS A 18 34.33 -8.99 -14.93
C LYS A 18 32.81 -8.85 -14.89
N ILE A 19 32.29 -8.10 -13.91
CA ILE A 19 30.88 -7.72 -13.75
C ILE A 19 30.84 -6.20 -13.57
N ASP A 20 30.22 -5.50 -14.52
CA ASP A 20 30.25 -4.03 -14.54
C ASP A 20 29.28 -3.38 -13.53
N ASP A 21 28.19 -4.06 -13.17
CA ASP A 21 27.17 -3.55 -12.23
C ASP A 21 26.79 -4.62 -11.18
N ILE A 22 25.67 -5.35 -11.38
CA ILE A 22 25.27 -6.48 -10.52
C ILE A 22 24.73 -7.60 -11.40
N LYS A 23 25.21 -8.83 -11.16
CA LYS A 23 24.67 -10.04 -11.79
C LYS A 23 23.76 -10.77 -10.80
N LEU A 24 22.50 -10.94 -11.18
CA LEU A 24 21.51 -11.71 -10.42
C LEU A 24 21.47 -13.16 -10.88
N ALA A 25 21.57 -14.11 -9.95
CA ALA A 25 21.49 -15.53 -10.27
C ALA A 25 20.93 -16.35 -9.10
N LYS A 26 20.21 -17.45 -9.40
CA LYS A 26 19.83 -18.46 -8.38
C LYS A 26 21.01 -19.37 -8.00
N LYS A 27 21.93 -19.60 -8.94
CA LYS A 27 23.13 -20.43 -8.74
C LYS A 27 24.27 -19.86 -9.57
N ALA A 28 25.45 -19.76 -8.97
CA ALA A 28 26.63 -19.25 -9.67
C ALA A 28 27.93 -19.73 -9.03
N TRP A 29 28.95 -19.82 -9.88
CA TRP A 29 30.33 -19.93 -9.42
C TRP A 29 30.87 -18.55 -9.09
N ILE A 30 31.36 -18.38 -7.86
CA ILE A 30 31.99 -17.14 -7.41
C ILE A 30 33.50 -17.26 -7.61
N LEU A 31 34.02 -16.41 -8.50
CA LEU A 31 35.45 -16.33 -8.83
C LEU A 31 36.23 -15.53 -7.76
N PRO A 32 37.55 -15.74 -7.62
CA PRO A 32 38.41 -14.86 -6.84
C PRO A 32 38.27 -13.40 -7.31
N GLY A 33 37.97 -12.48 -6.40
CA GLY A 33 37.68 -11.07 -6.72
C GLY A 33 36.20 -10.75 -6.99
N GLN A 34 35.29 -11.72 -6.86
CA GLN A 34 33.85 -11.48 -6.86
C GLN A 34 33.28 -11.48 -5.44
N LYS A 35 32.35 -10.56 -5.17
CA LYS A 35 31.54 -10.52 -3.94
C LYS A 35 30.14 -11.05 -4.25
N CYS A 36 29.55 -11.76 -3.29
CA CYS A 36 28.22 -12.31 -3.41
C CYS A 36 27.41 -11.98 -2.15
N ALA A 37 26.28 -11.31 -2.35
CA ALA A 37 25.26 -11.07 -1.33
C ALA A 37 24.02 -11.92 -1.66
N ARG A 38 23.30 -12.38 -0.63
CA ARG A 38 22.00 -13.02 -0.78
C ARG A 38 20.93 -12.04 -0.32
N PHE A 39 19.79 -12.06 -0.98
CA PHE A 39 18.64 -11.30 -0.56
C PHE A 39 17.34 -12.07 -0.80
N ASP A 40 16.36 -11.83 0.06
CA ASP A 40 15.03 -12.43 -0.02
C ASP A 40 14.13 -11.61 -0.96
N ILE A 41 13.27 -12.29 -1.69
CA ILE A 41 12.28 -11.69 -2.61
C ILE A 41 10.83 -11.88 -2.15
N SER A 42 10.64 -12.43 -0.97
CA SER A 42 9.33 -12.68 -0.38
C SER A 42 8.62 -11.36 -0.08
N PRO A 43 7.34 -11.22 -0.42
CA PRO A 43 6.55 -10.05 -0.03
C PRO A 43 6.47 -9.91 1.50
N VAL A 44 6.55 -8.67 1.96
CA VAL A 44 6.47 -8.31 3.38
C VAL A 44 5.18 -7.51 3.61
N ASN A 45 4.55 -7.73 4.77
CA ASN A 45 3.37 -6.99 5.19
C ASN A 45 3.78 -5.73 5.96
N TYR A 46 3.40 -4.58 5.44
CA TYR A 46 3.61 -3.26 6.02
C TYR A 46 2.30 -2.79 6.63
N THR A 47 2.27 -2.66 7.96
CA THR A 47 1.13 -2.06 8.67
C THR A 47 1.48 -0.63 9.04
N PHE A 48 0.59 0.30 8.72
CA PHE A 48 0.78 1.70 9.04
C PHE A 48 -0.53 2.38 9.41
N GLU A 49 -0.39 3.47 10.16
CA GLU A 49 -1.48 4.33 10.59
C GLU A 49 -1.16 5.75 10.11
N VAL A 50 -1.63 6.09 8.90
CA VAL A 50 -1.35 7.40 8.32
C VAL A 50 -2.23 8.44 9.00
N GLN A 51 -1.60 9.42 9.61
CA GLN A 51 -2.28 10.62 10.08
C GLN A 51 -2.32 11.65 8.95
N ALA A 52 -3.54 12.03 8.55
CA ALA A 52 -3.77 12.96 7.46
C ALA A 52 -4.81 14.02 7.86
N MET A 53 -4.89 15.09 7.06
CA MET A 53 -5.89 16.14 7.19
C MET A 53 -6.72 16.19 5.91
N SER A 54 -8.05 16.28 6.05
CA SER A 54 -8.95 16.48 4.91
C SER A 54 -8.85 17.90 4.34
N ALA A 55 -9.51 18.15 3.21
CA ALA A 55 -9.67 19.49 2.64
C ALA A 55 -10.31 20.50 3.62
N GLU A 56 -11.14 19.99 4.55
CA GLU A 56 -11.83 20.77 5.60
C GLU A 56 -10.96 20.98 6.85
N LYS A 57 -9.69 20.57 6.80
CA LYS A 57 -8.73 20.60 7.91
C LYS A 57 -9.15 19.75 9.10
N LEU A 58 -9.93 18.70 8.87
CA LEU A 58 -10.27 17.72 9.89
C LEU A 58 -9.20 16.63 9.92
N PRO A 59 -8.55 16.41 11.08
CA PRO A 59 -7.57 15.35 11.22
C PRO A 59 -8.24 13.97 11.30
N PHE A 60 -7.62 12.96 10.70
CA PHE A 60 -8.08 11.58 10.78
C PHE A 60 -6.93 10.58 10.68
N ILE A 61 -7.20 9.34 11.09
CA ILE A 61 -6.25 8.22 11.02
C ILE A 61 -6.77 7.20 10.00
N LEU A 62 -5.90 6.85 9.05
CA LEU A 62 -6.13 5.79 8.08
C LEU A 62 -5.25 4.58 8.41
N PRO A 63 -5.79 3.57 9.11
CA PRO A 63 -5.09 2.31 9.30
C PRO A 63 -5.16 1.46 8.03
N ALA A 64 -4.00 1.06 7.51
CA ALA A 64 -3.94 0.18 6.35
C ALA A 64 -2.76 -0.78 6.41
N VAL A 65 -2.92 -1.89 5.69
CA VAL A 65 -1.93 -2.98 5.60
C VAL A 65 -1.65 -3.23 4.13
N PHE A 66 -0.39 -3.11 3.73
CA PHE A 66 0.06 -3.31 2.36
C PHE A 66 1.05 -4.47 2.30
N THR A 67 0.81 -5.42 1.40
CA THR A 67 1.74 -6.50 1.11
C THR A 67 2.60 -6.06 -0.06
N ILE A 68 3.88 -5.76 0.19
CA ILE A 68 4.80 -5.21 -0.81
C ILE A 68 6.01 -6.12 -0.93
N GLY A 69 6.47 -6.35 -2.14
CA GLY A 69 7.69 -7.10 -2.38
C GLY A 69 8.35 -6.70 -3.69
N PRO A 70 9.54 -7.22 -3.98
CA PRO A 70 10.16 -7.00 -5.27
C PRO A 70 9.35 -7.65 -6.39
N ARG A 71 9.36 -6.98 -7.54
CA ARG A 71 8.80 -7.49 -8.78
C ARG A 71 9.74 -8.56 -9.35
N THR A 72 9.26 -9.80 -9.45
CA THR A 72 10.09 -10.96 -9.85
C THR A 72 9.97 -11.33 -11.33
N ASP A 73 8.93 -10.83 -11.99
CA ASP A 73 8.66 -10.91 -13.44
C ASP A 73 9.63 -10.06 -14.26
N ASP A 74 10.13 -8.96 -13.71
CA ASP A 74 11.06 -8.05 -14.38
C ASP A 74 12.45 -8.09 -13.74
N MET A 75 13.43 -8.57 -14.51
CA MET A 75 14.83 -8.60 -14.10
C MET A 75 15.40 -7.18 -13.87
N GLY A 76 14.89 -6.16 -14.58
CA GLY A 76 15.28 -4.77 -14.38
C GLY A 76 14.79 -4.21 -13.04
N ALA A 77 13.55 -4.49 -12.67
CA ALA A 77 13.02 -4.18 -11.34
C ALA A 77 13.77 -4.90 -10.22
N LEU A 78 14.07 -6.19 -10.40
CA LEU A 78 14.83 -6.96 -9.42
C LEU A 78 16.25 -6.42 -9.23
N LEU A 79 16.88 -5.90 -10.29
CA LEU A 79 18.18 -5.23 -10.22
C LEU A 79 18.10 -3.94 -9.40
N LYS A 80 17.06 -3.12 -9.58
CA LYS A 80 16.84 -1.90 -8.79
C LYS A 80 16.66 -2.23 -7.31
N TYR A 81 15.87 -3.24 -7.01
CA TYR A 81 15.69 -3.73 -5.64
C TYR A 81 17.00 -4.23 -5.03
N ALA A 82 17.78 -5.02 -5.80
CA ALA A 82 19.09 -5.52 -5.36
C ALA A 82 20.09 -4.39 -5.06
N LYS A 83 20.01 -3.26 -5.78
CA LYS A 83 20.81 -2.06 -5.48
C LYS A 83 20.34 -1.39 -4.19
N LEU A 84 19.03 -1.29 -3.97
CA LEU A 84 18.44 -0.67 -2.79
C LEU A 84 18.81 -1.39 -1.48
N ILE A 85 18.80 -2.72 -1.50
CA ILE A 85 19.11 -3.57 -0.33
C ILE A 85 20.60 -3.87 -0.16
N SER A 86 21.46 -3.35 -1.05
CA SER A 86 22.89 -3.64 -1.03
C SER A 86 23.52 -3.14 0.28
N PRO A 87 24.35 -3.96 0.96
CA PRO A 87 24.74 -3.75 2.35
C PRO A 87 25.73 -2.60 2.50
N HIS A 88 25.21 -1.38 2.59
CA HIS A 88 25.91 -0.27 3.23
C HIS A 88 25.63 -0.32 4.73
N ASP A 89 26.22 -1.28 5.44
CA ASP A 89 26.54 -1.33 6.89
C ASP A 89 25.54 -0.83 7.96
N LYS A 90 24.31 -0.43 7.61
CA LYS A 90 23.28 0.11 8.50
C LYS A 90 21.89 -0.16 7.92
N LEU A 91 21.01 -0.68 8.78
CA LEU A 91 19.55 -0.71 8.64
C LEU A 91 18.97 -1.63 7.56
N SER A 92 18.61 -2.84 8.00
CA SER A 92 17.46 -3.62 7.51
C SER A 92 16.12 -2.82 7.48
N ASN A 93 16.12 -1.57 7.97
CA ASN A 93 14.96 -0.67 7.97
C ASN A 93 14.90 0.29 6.78
N HIS A 94 15.94 0.41 5.94
CA HIS A 94 15.93 1.44 4.89
C HIS A 94 14.78 1.26 3.89
N VAL A 95 14.53 0.02 3.46
CA VAL A 95 13.37 -0.29 2.59
C VAL A 95 12.06 -0.01 3.30
N ASN A 96 11.96 -0.31 4.60
CA ASN A 96 10.76 -0.08 5.37
C ASN A 96 10.46 1.42 5.51
N GLU A 97 11.48 2.22 5.83
CA GLU A 97 11.38 3.69 5.93
C GLU A 97 11.02 4.33 4.59
N LEU A 98 11.60 3.83 3.50
CA LEU A 98 11.29 4.31 2.15
C LEU A 98 9.85 4.00 1.77
N VAL A 99 9.43 2.75 1.92
CA VAL A 99 8.05 2.32 1.63
C VAL A 99 7.05 3.09 2.48
N GLN A 100 7.33 3.25 3.78
CA GLN A 100 6.50 4.02 4.69
C GLN A 100 6.41 5.49 4.28
N GLY A 101 7.54 6.12 3.94
CA GLY A 101 7.59 7.52 3.52
C GLY A 101 6.81 7.79 2.23
N VAL A 102 6.93 6.92 1.23
CA VAL A 102 6.18 7.01 -0.03
C VAL A 102 4.67 6.93 0.22
N ILE A 103 4.25 5.91 1.00
CA ILE A 103 2.84 5.69 1.32
C ILE A 103 2.25 6.86 2.10
N GLU A 104 2.95 7.33 3.14
CA GLU A 104 2.50 8.45 3.95
C GLU A 104 2.42 9.75 3.15
N GLY A 105 3.40 9.99 2.27
CA GLY A 105 3.42 11.14 1.37
C GLY A 105 2.21 11.16 0.43
N GLU A 106 2.04 10.11 -0.36
CA GLU A 106 0.96 10.03 -1.36
C GLU A 106 -0.43 10.02 -0.73
N THR A 107 -0.59 9.31 0.39
CA THR A 107 -1.87 9.29 1.12
C THR A 107 -2.22 10.67 1.65
N ARG A 108 -1.23 11.44 2.16
CA ARG A 108 -1.46 12.78 2.70
C ARG A 108 -1.86 13.78 1.61
N VAL A 109 -1.23 13.70 0.43
CA VAL A 109 -1.57 14.55 -0.73
C VAL A 109 -3.01 14.30 -1.17
N LEU A 110 -3.40 13.03 -1.32
CA LEU A 110 -4.76 12.68 -1.73
C LEU A 110 -5.79 13.08 -0.67
N ALA A 111 -5.51 12.81 0.61
CA ALA A 111 -6.38 13.17 1.71
C ALA A 111 -6.67 14.68 1.77
N ALA A 112 -5.65 15.51 1.51
CA ALA A 112 -5.79 16.97 1.54
C ALA A 112 -6.71 17.52 0.43
N SER A 113 -6.94 16.75 -0.64
CA SER A 113 -7.77 17.15 -1.78
C SER A 113 -9.25 16.78 -1.66
N MET A 114 -9.61 15.91 -0.70
CA MET A 114 -10.96 15.36 -0.55
C MET A 114 -11.63 15.83 0.74
N THR A 115 -12.96 15.96 0.71
CA THR A 115 -13.73 16.26 1.92
C THR A 115 -13.88 15.03 2.81
N MET A 116 -14.22 15.24 4.08
CA MET A 116 -14.36 14.15 5.03
C MET A 116 -15.46 13.15 4.62
N GLU A 117 -16.57 13.68 4.11
CA GLU A 117 -17.66 12.88 3.58
C GLU A 117 -17.26 12.07 2.35
N GLN A 118 -16.45 12.64 1.45
CA GLN A 118 -15.96 11.93 0.26
C GLN A 118 -14.99 10.81 0.64
N ILE A 119 -14.11 11.02 1.62
CA ILE A 119 -13.21 9.97 2.11
C ILE A 119 -14.01 8.84 2.78
N PHE A 120 -15.07 9.19 3.52
CA PHE A 120 -15.96 8.23 4.17
C PHE A 120 -16.84 7.45 3.19
N LYS A 121 -17.53 8.14 2.25
CA LYS A 121 -18.46 7.54 1.27
C LYS A 121 -17.72 6.89 0.09
N GLY A 122 -16.66 7.54 -0.38
CA GLY A 122 -15.87 7.21 -1.57
C GLY A 122 -14.64 6.35 -1.27
N THR A 123 -14.72 5.44 -0.29
CA THR A 123 -13.54 4.66 0.12
C THR A 123 -12.98 3.80 -1.01
N LYS A 124 -13.78 3.43 -2.02
CA LYS A 124 -13.29 2.65 -3.17
C LYS A 124 -12.39 3.48 -4.10
N GLU A 125 -12.85 4.65 -4.50
CA GLU A 125 -12.10 5.56 -5.39
C GLU A 125 -10.84 6.07 -4.68
N PHE A 126 -10.96 6.44 -3.40
CA PHE A 126 -9.80 6.84 -2.60
C PHE A 126 -8.76 5.72 -2.49
N LYS A 127 -9.18 4.48 -2.20
CA LYS A 127 -8.27 3.32 -2.15
C LYS A 127 -7.56 3.10 -3.48
N GLN A 128 -8.28 3.23 -4.59
CA GLN A 128 -7.72 3.04 -5.93
C GLN A 128 -6.68 4.12 -6.25
N SER A 129 -6.99 5.40 -6.01
CA SER A 129 -6.06 6.50 -6.25
C SER A 129 -4.80 6.40 -5.38
N VAL A 130 -4.94 6.05 -4.09
CA VAL A 130 -3.79 5.82 -3.21
C VAL A 130 -2.95 4.66 -3.73
N PHE A 131 -3.58 3.56 -4.13
CA PHE A 131 -2.88 2.40 -4.67
C PHE A 131 -2.08 2.74 -5.94
N GLU A 132 -2.69 3.44 -6.89
CA GLU A 132 -2.05 3.79 -8.16
C GLU A 132 -0.85 4.72 -7.96
N ASN A 133 -1.02 5.77 -7.16
CA ASN A 133 0.05 6.73 -6.90
C ASN A 133 1.23 6.07 -6.15
N VAL A 134 0.94 5.29 -5.11
CA VAL A 134 1.99 4.57 -4.37
C VAL A 134 2.68 3.56 -5.28
N GLN A 135 1.94 2.84 -6.13
CA GLN A 135 2.54 1.87 -7.04
C GLN A 135 3.47 2.53 -8.06
N LEU A 136 3.14 3.73 -8.56
CA LEU A 136 4.00 4.49 -9.49
C LEU A 136 5.34 4.85 -8.85
N GLU A 137 5.34 5.31 -7.60
CA GLU A 137 6.56 5.61 -6.85
C GLU A 137 7.37 4.34 -6.55
N LEU A 138 6.72 3.27 -6.08
CA LEU A 138 7.38 2.00 -5.77
C LEU A 138 8.03 1.32 -6.99
N ASN A 139 7.49 1.54 -8.20
CA ASN A 139 8.09 1.03 -9.45
C ASN A 139 9.51 1.55 -9.68
N GLN A 140 9.84 2.75 -9.20
CA GLN A 140 11.19 3.33 -9.33
C GLN A 140 12.22 2.51 -8.55
N PHE A 141 11.79 1.83 -7.49
CA PHE A 141 12.60 0.97 -6.63
C PHE A 141 12.51 -0.52 -6.98
N GLY A 142 11.72 -0.87 -8.01
CA GLY A 142 11.48 -2.26 -8.40
C GLY A 142 10.54 -3.02 -7.46
N LEU A 143 9.72 -2.30 -6.70
CA LEU A 143 8.75 -2.84 -5.76
C LEU A 143 7.35 -2.88 -6.37
N ILE A 144 6.55 -3.86 -5.97
CA ILE A 144 5.14 -4.02 -6.35
C ILE A 144 4.27 -4.27 -5.12
N ILE A 145 3.08 -3.69 -5.12
CA ILE A 145 2.04 -3.93 -4.14
C ILE A 145 1.26 -5.18 -4.61
N TYR A 146 1.37 -6.27 -3.86
CA TYR A 146 0.60 -7.49 -4.09
C TYR A 146 -0.83 -7.38 -3.53
N ASN A 147 -0.97 -6.70 -2.40
CA ASN A 147 -2.26 -6.50 -1.76
C ASN A 147 -2.27 -5.18 -0.96
N ALA A 148 -3.42 -4.52 -0.91
CA ALA A 148 -3.66 -3.39 -0.05
C ALA A 148 -5.01 -3.59 0.66
N ASN A 149 -4.97 -3.62 1.99
CA ASN A 149 -6.14 -3.71 2.84
C ASN A 149 -6.25 -2.45 3.70
N VAL A 150 -7.15 -1.56 3.30
CA VAL A 150 -7.44 -0.33 4.03
C VAL A 150 -8.63 -0.57 4.95
N LYS A 151 -8.41 -0.42 6.26
CA LYS A 151 -9.42 -0.60 7.31
C LYS A 151 -10.32 0.64 7.39
N GLN A 152 -11.33 0.57 8.26
CA GLN A 152 -12.21 1.70 8.52
C GLN A 152 -11.42 2.87 9.13
N LEU A 153 -11.78 4.09 8.71
CA LEU A 153 -11.18 5.32 9.20
C LEU A 153 -11.47 5.49 10.69
N VAL A 154 -10.50 6.05 11.41
CA VAL A 154 -10.60 6.27 12.86
C VAL A 154 -10.43 7.77 13.13
N ASP A 155 -11.27 8.30 14.02
CA ASP A 155 -11.12 9.67 14.51
C ASP A 155 -9.84 9.79 15.33
N VAL A 156 -9.15 10.92 15.24
CA VAL A 156 -8.09 11.25 16.20
C VAL A 156 -8.68 11.50 17.59
N ARG A 157 -7.90 11.24 18.64
CA ARG A 157 -8.35 11.44 20.03
C ARG A 157 -8.85 12.87 20.24
N GLY A 158 -10.09 13.02 20.73
CA GLY A 158 -10.74 14.30 20.99
C GLY A 158 -11.71 14.77 19.90
N HIS A 159 -11.82 14.04 18.80
CA HIS A 159 -12.80 14.28 17.74
C HIS A 159 -13.72 13.06 17.59
N GLU A 160 -15.01 13.28 17.36
CA GLU A 160 -16.02 12.20 17.21
C GLU A 160 -16.75 12.30 15.86
N TYR A 161 -16.09 12.88 14.85
CA TYR A 161 -16.73 13.23 13.60
C TYR A 161 -17.23 11.98 12.84
N PHE A 162 -16.42 10.92 12.74
CA PHE A 162 -16.87 9.68 12.09
C PHE A 162 -17.98 8.98 12.86
N SER A 163 -17.97 9.08 14.18
CA SER A 163 -19.02 8.50 15.02
C SER A 163 -20.38 9.18 14.74
N TYR A 164 -20.41 10.52 14.70
CA TYR A 164 -21.61 11.28 14.35
C TYR A 164 -22.02 11.10 12.89
N LEU A 165 -21.05 11.07 11.96
CA LEU A 165 -21.32 10.85 10.54
C LEU A 165 -21.91 9.46 10.29
N GLY A 166 -21.41 8.43 10.99
CA GLY A 166 -21.95 7.08 10.95
C GLY A 166 -23.40 7.02 11.44
N GLN A 167 -23.70 7.68 12.57
CA GLN A 167 -25.06 7.76 13.10
C GLN A 167 -26.01 8.50 12.15
N LYS A 168 -25.58 9.64 11.60
CA LYS A 168 -26.36 10.41 10.61
C LYS A 168 -26.68 9.56 9.37
N THR A 169 -25.68 8.87 8.83
CA THR A 169 -25.84 8.00 7.65
C THR A 169 -26.81 6.85 7.93
N GLN A 170 -26.74 6.23 9.11
CA GLN A 170 -27.68 5.18 9.52
C GLN A 170 -29.12 5.70 9.67
N GLN A 171 -29.30 6.88 10.26
CA GLN A 171 -30.61 7.51 10.39
C GLN A 171 -31.20 7.91 9.04
N GLU A 172 -30.39 8.48 8.13
CA GLU A 172 -30.78 8.81 6.76
C GLU A 172 -31.22 7.54 6.00
N ALA A 173 -30.45 6.46 6.07
CA ALA A 173 -30.81 5.19 5.44
C ALA A 173 -32.12 4.60 6.01
N ALA A 174 -32.31 4.67 7.33
CA ALA A 174 -33.54 4.22 7.97
C ALA A 174 -34.76 5.06 7.57
N ASN A 175 -34.60 6.38 7.45
CA ASN A 175 -35.66 7.28 7.01
C ASN A 175 -36.00 7.06 5.54
N GLN A 176 -35.01 6.89 4.67
CA GLN A 176 -35.24 6.57 3.25
C GLN A 176 -36.01 5.26 3.10
N ALA A 177 -35.59 4.21 3.82
CA ALA A 177 -36.31 2.92 3.80
C ALA A 177 -37.78 3.06 4.25
N LYS A 178 -38.08 3.91 5.25
CA LYS A 178 -39.47 4.18 5.67
C LYS A 178 -40.28 4.90 4.60
N ILE A 179 -39.67 5.84 3.87
CA ILE A 179 -40.30 6.55 2.76
C ILE A 179 -40.62 5.55 1.64
N ASP A 180 -39.65 4.74 1.23
CA ASP A 180 -39.81 3.75 0.15
C ASP A 180 -40.93 2.74 0.47
N VAL A 181 -40.99 2.26 1.73
CA VAL A 181 -42.08 1.37 2.19
C VAL A 181 -43.44 2.08 2.18
N SER A 182 -43.48 3.35 2.56
CA SER A 182 -44.73 4.14 2.58
C SER A 182 -45.22 4.42 1.16
N GLU A 183 -44.33 4.75 0.22
CA GLU A 183 -44.66 4.93 -1.20
C GLU A 183 -45.12 3.61 -1.85
N ALA A 184 -44.46 2.49 -1.54
CA ALA A 184 -44.84 1.18 -2.03
C ALA A 184 -46.24 0.78 -1.53
N LYS A 185 -46.57 1.02 -0.26
CA LYS A 185 -47.93 0.80 0.28
C LYS A 185 -48.97 1.65 -0.43
N MET A 186 -48.72 2.95 -0.59
CA MET A 186 -49.66 3.85 -1.28
C MET A 186 -49.90 3.42 -2.74
N LYS A 187 -48.87 3.01 -3.47
CA LYS A 187 -49.02 2.48 -4.84
C LYS A 187 -49.79 1.17 -4.87
N GLY A 188 -49.55 0.26 -3.92
CA GLY A 188 -50.26 -1.02 -3.80
C GLY A 188 -51.76 -0.84 -3.53
N GLU A 189 -52.14 0.12 -2.68
CA GLU A 189 -53.54 0.42 -2.38
C GLU A 189 -54.28 1.08 -3.55
N MET A 190 -53.60 1.87 -4.38
CA MET A 190 -54.21 2.48 -5.57
C MET A 190 -54.39 1.51 -6.75
N GLY A 191 -53.57 0.46 -6.85
CA GLY A 191 -53.65 -0.56 -7.91
C GLY A 191 -54.69 -1.66 -7.67
N ALA A 192 -55.36 -1.67 -6.52
CA ALA A 192 -56.32 -2.70 -6.12
C ALA A 192 -57.80 -2.34 -6.40
N LYS A 193 -58.08 -1.38 -7.29
CA LYS A 193 -59.44 -0.99 -7.70
C LYS A 193 -59.79 -1.42 -9.11
#